data_AF-A0A2M8KRP2-F1
#
_entry.id   AF-A0A2M8KRP2-F1
#
_cell.length_a   1.000
_cell.length_b   1.000
_cell.length_c   1.000
_cell.angle_alpha   90.00
_cell.angle_beta   90.00
_cell.angle_gamma   90.00
#
_symmetry.space_group_name_H-M   'P 1'
#
loop_
_entity.id
_entity.type
_entity.pdbx_description
1 polymer ?
#
loop_
_entity_poly.entity_id
_entity_poly.type
_entity_poly.pdbx_seq_one_letter_code
_entity_poly.pdbx_strand_id
1 'polypeptide(L)'
;IFYFNLICQIRNTDDSKIAKKSGKDDYILSPVERFFDSRKDNESKLPQNGDDNGAYNIARKGIVILKKISEYAKAKGNCEKMSWRDLYISHVEWDNFVITEPRKF
;
A
#
# COMPACT_ATOMS: atom_id res chain seq x y z
N ILE A 1 23.69 -2.70 -13.57
CA ILE A 1 22.72 -3.54 -12.83
C ILE A 1 22.64 -3.12 -11.36
N PHE A 2 23.75 -3.12 -10.59
CA PHE A 2 23.75 -2.74 -9.17
C PHE A 2 23.06 -1.39 -8.87
N TYR A 3 23.48 -0.29 -9.51
CA TYR A 3 22.89 1.03 -9.28
C TYR A 3 21.40 1.11 -9.65
N PHE A 4 20.99 0.39 -10.69
CA PHE A 4 19.59 0.33 -11.07
C PHE A 4 18.74 -0.39 -10.01
N ASN A 5 19.25 -1.49 -9.45
CA ASN A 5 18.58 -2.19 -8.36
C ASN A 5 18.42 -1.30 -7.12
N LEU A 6 19.43 -0.49 -6.80
CA LEU A 6 19.34 0.49 -5.70
C LEU A 6 18.30 1.57 -5.97
N ILE A 7 18.17 2.05 -7.21
CA ILE A 7 17.10 2.98 -7.60
C ILE A 7 15.72 2.34 -7.41
N CYS A 8 15.56 1.06 -7.73
CA CYS A 8 14.30 0.33 -7.55
C CYS A 8 14.03 -0.11 -6.10
N GLN A 9 15.00 0.03 -5.19
CA GLN A 9 14.82 -0.30 -3.78
C GLN A 9 14.07 0.82 -3.05
N ILE A 10 12.74 0.71 -3.02
CA ILE A 10 11.90 1.76 -2.43
C ILE A 10 11.92 1.77 -0.89
N ARG A 11 12.02 0.61 -0.23
CA ARG A 11 12.10 0.51 1.24
C ARG A 11 13.54 0.44 1.68
N ASN A 12 13.92 1.28 2.63
CA ASN A 12 15.27 1.37 3.15
C ASN A 12 15.22 1.35 4.68
N THR A 13 15.97 0.43 5.28
CA THR A 13 16.02 0.23 6.73
C THR A 13 17.44 0.34 7.26
N ASP A 14 17.60 0.91 8.45
CA ASP A 14 18.86 0.97 9.19
C ASP A 14 18.61 0.81 10.69
N ASP A 15 19.08 -0.31 11.25
CA ASP A 15 18.92 -0.63 12.66
C ASP A 15 19.88 0.10 13.61
N SER A 16 20.76 0.96 13.07
CA SER A 16 21.71 1.73 13.85
C SER A 16 21.01 2.66 14.86
N LYS A 17 21.64 2.84 16.02
CA LYS A 17 21.14 3.80 17.03
C LYS A 17 21.06 5.24 16.49
N ILE A 18 21.85 5.57 15.47
CA ILE A 18 21.85 6.89 14.84
C ILE A 18 20.59 7.06 13.99
N ALA A 19 20.27 6.08 13.13
CA ALA A 19 19.08 6.12 12.30
C ALA A 19 17.80 6.20 13.13
N LYS A 20 17.67 5.36 14.18
CA LYS A 20 16.52 5.36 15.10
C LYS A 20 16.31 6.69 15.80
N LYS A 21 17.39 7.35 16.24
CA LYS A 21 17.30 8.69 16.84
C LYS A 21 16.88 9.77 15.85
N SER A 22 17.15 9.58 14.56
CA SER A 22 16.85 10.55 13.50
C SER A 22 15.52 10.27 12.76
N GLY A 23 14.80 9.20 13.11
CA GLY A 23 13.60 8.76 12.40
C GLY A 23 13.84 8.32 10.95
N LYS A 24 15.04 7.75 10.68
CA LYS A 24 15.48 7.32 9.34
C LYS A 24 15.80 5.83 9.28
N ASP A 25 15.34 5.08 10.26
CA ASP A 25 15.53 3.64 10.44
C ASP A 25 14.60 2.78 9.58
N ASP A 26 13.48 3.33 9.10
CA ASP A 26 12.60 2.68 8.12
C ASP A 26 11.84 3.73 7.30
N TYR A 27 12.14 3.82 6.00
CA TYR A 27 11.48 4.79 5.12
C TYR A 27 11.21 4.26 3.72
N ILE A 28 10.23 4.88 3.06
CA ILE A 28 9.88 4.65 1.66
C ILE A 28 10.34 5.84 0.82
N LEU A 29 11.11 5.56 -0.24
CA LEU A 29 11.55 6.53 -1.24
C LEU A 29 11.23 6.03 -2.65
N SER A 30 10.31 6.69 -3.34
CA SER A 30 9.91 6.31 -4.70
C SER A 30 10.84 6.93 -5.76
N PRO A 31 11.32 6.16 -6.75
CA PRO A 31 12.09 6.67 -7.89
C PRO A 31 11.22 7.27 -9.00
N VAL A 32 9.90 7.28 -8.84
CA VAL A 32 8.93 7.76 -9.83
C VAL A 32 8.46 9.17 -9.48
N GLU A 33 8.20 9.99 -10.50
CA GLU A 33 7.80 11.41 -10.42
C GLU A 33 6.72 11.70 -9.36
N ARG A 34 6.84 12.86 -8.72
CA ARG A 34 6.41 13.24 -7.34
C ARG A 34 7.27 12.68 -6.21
N PHE A 35 8.15 11.73 -6.49
CA PHE A 35 9.27 11.29 -5.63
C PHE A 35 8.90 11.19 -4.15
N PHE A 36 7.85 10.40 -3.86
CA PHE A 36 7.35 10.21 -2.50
C PHE A 36 8.50 9.81 -1.57
N ASP A 37 8.64 10.53 -0.46
CA ASP A 37 9.67 10.32 0.55
C ASP A 37 9.02 10.39 1.93
N SER A 38 8.83 9.25 2.58
CA SER A 38 8.05 9.14 3.82
C SER A 38 8.66 9.94 5.00
N ARG A 39 9.92 10.37 4.90
CA ARG A 39 10.62 11.17 5.92
C ARG A 39 10.27 12.65 5.85
N LYS A 40 9.73 13.11 4.72
CA LYS A 40 9.23 14.47 4.59
C LYS A 40 7.87 14.56 5.27
N ASP A 41 7.56 15.72 5.83
CA ASP A 41 6.21 16.06 6.27
C ASP A 41 5.33 16.19 5.02
N ASN A 42 4.97 15.03 4.48
CA ASN A 42 4.03 14.91 3.38
C ASN A 42 2.64 15.19 3.94
N GLU A 43 1.72 15.67 3.09
CA GLU A 43 0.29 15.79 3.38
C GLU A 43 -0.15 14.69 4.35
N SER A 44 -0.75 15.07 5.50
CA SER A 44 -0.90 14.30 6.76
C SER A 44 -1.59 12.93 6.70
N LYS A 45 -1.84 12.42 5.49
CA LYS A 45 -2.61 11.23 5.14
C LYS A 45 -1.74 10.13 4.51
N LEU A 46 -0.50 10.43 4.12
CA LEU A 46 0.40 9.44 3.53
C LEU A 46 1.24 8.74 4.62
N PRO A 47 1.67 7.48 4.38
CA PRO A 47 2.48 6.72 5.34
C PRO A 47 3.80 7.40 5.71
N GLN A 48 4.23 7.28 6.96
CA GLN A 48 5.46 7.91 7.45
C GLN A 48 6.69 6.98 7.40
N ASN A 49 6.47 5.68 7.34
CA ASN A 49 7.53 4.66 7.28
C ASN A 49 7.06 3.42 6.48
N GLY A 50 7.90 2.38 6.44
CA GLY A 50 7.61 1.14 5.71
C GLY A 50 6.48 0.32 6.34
N ASP A 51 6.40 0.29 7.67
CA ASP A 51 5.35 -0.42 8.40
C ASP A 51 3.96 0.23 8.22
N ASP A 52 3.89 1.57 8.33
CA ASP A 52 2.69 2.35 8.04
C ASP A 52 2.21 2.12 6.60
N ASN A 53 3.13 2.05 5.64
CA ASN A 53 2.79 1.76 4.25
C ASN A 53 2.21 0.34 4.10
N GLY A 54 2.73 -0.62 4.88
CA GLY A 54 2.15 -1.96 4.99
C GLY A 54 0.72 -1.92 5.50
N ALA A 55 0.49 -1.29 6.66
CA ALA A 55 -0.83 -1.16 7.27
C ALA A 55 -1.84 -0.43 6.37
N TYR A 56 -1.41 0.68 5.75
CA TYR A 56 -2.20 1.45 4.80
C TYR A 56 -2.69 0.60 3.63
N ASN A 57 -1.80 -0.17 2.99
CA ASN A 57 -2.17 -1.01 1.85
C ASN A 57 -2.98 -2.25 2.25
N ILE A 58 -2.80 -2.79 3.46
CA ILE A 58 -3.68 -3.84 4.02
C ILE A 58 -5.11 -3.31 4.16
N ALA A 59 -5.28 -2.12 4.76
CA ALA A 59 -6.60 -1.50 4.91
C ALA A 59 -7.27 -1.22 3.56
N ARG A 60 -6.49 -0.75 2.58
CA ARG A 60 -6.98 -0.53 1.20
C ARG A 60 -7.44 -1.81 0.51
N LYS A 61 -6.77 -2.95 0.72
CA LYS A 61 -7.28 -4.25 0.27
C LYS A 61 -8.61 -4.62 0.96
N GLY A 62 -8.76 -4.26 2.23
CA GLY A 62 -10.04 -4.37 2.95
C GLY A 62 -11.18 -3.61 2.26
N ILE A 63 -10.93 -2.40 1.74
CA ILE A 63 -11.92 -1.63 0.98
C ILE A 63 -12.33 -2.36 -0.31
N VAL A 64 -11.36 -2.94 -1.04
CA VAL A 64 -11.66 -3.75 -2.24
C VAL A 64 -12.53 -4.96 -1.87
N ILE A 65 -12.22 -5.64 -0.77
CA ILE A 65 -13.04 -6.75 -0.24
C ILE A 65 -14.47 -6.29 0.08
N LEU A 66 -14.65 -5.16 0.78
CA LEU A 66 -15.98 -4.62 1.11
C LEU A 66 -16.78 -4.29 -0.16
N LYS A 67 -16.12 -3.75 -1.19
CA LYS A 67 -16.74 -3.51 -2.50
C LYS A 67 -17.23 -4.81 -3.14
N LYS A 68 -16.40 -5.86 -3.17
CA LYS A 68 -16.80 -7.19 -3.69
C LYS A 68 -17.98 -7.78 -2.94
N ILE A 69 -18.01 -7.66 -1.61
CA ILE A 69 -19.14 -8.11 -0.78
C ILE A 69 -20.42 -7.35 -1.16
N SER A 70 -20.35 -6.02 -1.30
CA SER A 70 -21.50 -5.19 -1.68
C SER A 70 -22.02 -5.56 -3.08
N GLU A 71 -21.13 -5.77 -4.04
CA GLU A 71 -21.48 -6.14 -5.41
C GLU A 71 -22.08 -7.55 -5.50
N TYR A 72 -21.53 -8.51 -4.75
CA TYR A 72 -22.07 -9.87 -4.65
C TYR A 72 -23.48 -9.86 -4.07
N ALA A 73 -23.69 -9.16 -2.94
CA ALA A 73 -24.99 -9.04 -2.28
C ALA A 73 -26.04 -8.44 -3.21
N LYS A 74 -25.67 -7.40 -3.97
CA LYS A 74 -26.57 -6.78 -4.97
C LYS A 74 -26.94 -7.74 -6.10
N ALA A 75 -25.99 -8.56 -6.57
CA ALA A 75 -26.21 -9.48 -7.67
C ALA A 75 -26.95 -10.77 -7.27
N LYS A 76 -26.82 -11.22 -6.01
CA LYS A 76 -27.35 -12.52 -5.54
C LYS A 76 -28.44 -12.39 -4.47
N GLY A 77 -28.72 -11.19 -3.97
CA GLY A 77 -29.69 -10.91 -2.92
C GLY A 77 -29.18 -11.14 -1.50
N ASN A 78 -28.12 -11.93 -1.31
CA ASN A 78 -27.43 -12.15 -0.03
C ASN A 78 -25.97 -12.62 -0.26
N CYS A 79 -25.23 -12.88 0.83
CA CYS A 79 -23.84 -13.35 0.79
C CYS A 79 -23.66 -14.82 1.21
N GLU A 80 -24.72 -15.61 1.39
CA GLU A 80 -24.64 -16.95 1.98
C GLU A 80 -23.80 -17.93 1.15
N LYS A 81 -23.78 -17.75 -0.18
CA LYS A 81 -23.03 -18.57 -1.13
C LYS A 81 -21.67 -17.98 -1.51
N MET A 82 -21.27 -16.88 -0.85
CA MET A 82 -19.99 -16.24 -1.12
C MET A 82 -18.85 -17.10 -0.59
N SER A 83 -17.82 -17.29 -1.40
CA SER A 83 -16.64 -18.09 -1.07
C SER A 83 -15.38 -17.21 -0.98
N TRP A 84 -14.30 -17.75 -0.42
CA TRP A 84 -13.00 -17.08 -0.43
C TRP A 84 -12.50 -16.71 -1.84
N ARG A 85 -12.92 -17.45 -2.88
CA ARG A 85 -12.56 -17.14 -4.27
C ARG A 85 -13.20 -15.83 -4.74
N ASP A 86 -14.40 -15.51 -4.24
CA ASP A 86 -15.09 -14.25 -4.54
C ASP A 86 -14.44 -13.06 -3.83
N LEU A 87 -13.68 -13.29 -2.75
CA LEU A 87 -12.97 -12.27 -1.97
C LEU A 87 -11.51 -12.10 -2.38
N TYR A 88 -10.93 -13.10 -3.06
CA TYR A 88 -9.52 -13.10 -3.46
C TYR A 88 -9.20 -11.88 -4.35
N ILE A 89 -8.12 -11.18 -4.02
CA ILE A 89 -7.61 -10.06 -4.82
C ILE A 89 -6.34 -10.53 -5.53
N SER A 90 -6.38 -10.58 -6.86
CA SER A 90 -5.18 -10.92 -7.64
C SER A 90 -4.17 -9.76 -7.65
N HIS A 91 -2.92 -10.05 -8.01
CA HIS A 91 -1.89 -9.00 -8.16
C HIS A 91 -2.31 -7.95 -9.19
N VAL A 92 -2.79 -8.38 -10.36
CA VAL A 92 -3.25 -7.48 -11.43
C VAL A 92 -4.42 -6.60 -10.97
N GLU A 93 -5.37 -7.18 -10.22
CA GLU A 93 -6.48 -6.42 -9.68
C GLU A 93 -6.03 -5.36 -8.68
N TRP A 94 -5.11 -5.72 -7.78
CA TRP A 94 -4.53 -4.79 -6.83
C TRP A 94 -3.77 -3.65 -7.53
N ASP A 95 -2.94 -3.98 -8.52
CA ASP A 95 -2.16 -3.00 -9.28
C ASP A 95 -3.09 -2.02 -10.02
N ASN A 96 -4.14 -2.52 -10.67
CA ASN A 96 -5.14 -1.68 -11.32
C ASN A 96 -5.88 -0.77 -10.32
N PHE A 97 -6.22 -1.28 -9.13
CA PHE A 97 -6.88 -0.49 -8.10
C PHE A 97 -5.98 0.65 -7.58
N VAL A 98 -4.69 0.38 -7.32
CA VAL A 98 -3.78 1.43 -6.81
C VAL A 98 -3.42 2.47 -7.86
N ILE A 99 -3.39 2.11 -9.14
CA ILE A 99 -3.18 3.06 -10.24
C ILE A 99 -4.40 3.96 -10.45
N THR A 100 -5.61 3.39 -10.42
CA THR A 100 -6.86 4.12 -10.68
C THR A 100 -7.33 4.96 -9.48
N GLU A 101 -7.02 4.55 -8.26
CA GLU A 101 -7.41 5.24 -7.02
C GLU A 101 -6.20 5.54 -6.11
N PRO A 102 -5.21 6.35 -6.55
CA PRO A 102 -3.91 6.43 -5.89
C PRO A 102 -3.91 7.10 -4.51
N ARG A 103 -4.93 7.92 -4.19
CA ARG A 103 -5.02 8.75 -2.96
C ARG A 103 -6.43 8.87 -2.41
N LYS A 104 -7.25 7.82 -2.50
CA LYS A 104 -8.47 7.83 -1.68
C LYS A 104 -8.04 7.65 -0.23
N PHE A 105 -8.44 8.64 0.58
CA PHE A 105 -8.18 8.84 2.01
C PHE A 105 -6.88 9.59 2.33
#